data_AF-A0A3N5F752-F1
#
_entry.id   AF-A0A3N5F752-F1
#
_cell.length_a   1.000
_cell.length_b   1.000
_cell.length_c   1.000
_cell.angle_alpha   90.00
_cell.angle_beta   90.00
_cell.angle_gamma   90.00
#
_symmetry.space_group_name_H-M   'P 1'
#
loop_
_entity.id
_entity.type
_entity.pdbx_description
1 polymer ?
#
loop_
_entity_poly.entity_id
_entity_poly.type
_entity_poly.pdbx_seq_one_letter_code
_entity_poly.pdbx_strand_id
1 'polypeptide(L)'
;MANKIIITTINSETPAILKWKNIPGWDLILIGDAKTPEYNDPKIDFVPLSVQQSKFEKMLPKNSYCRKNAGYLRAIKDPSVKIIYETDDDTIPYEGLPDNFSFLSNVELTNPSGVANTYGHISGKKIWNRGYPLDKILSSDKCTE
;
A
#
# COMPACT_ATOMS: atom_id res chain seq x y z
N MET A 1 -2.76 4.29 20.12
CA MET A 1 -2.56 4.63 18.70
C MET A 1 -2.82 3.36 17.91
N ALA A 2 -3.59 3.44 16.83
CA ALA A 2 -3.91 2.27 16.02
C ALA A 2 -3.03 2.22 14.77
N ASN A 3 -2.53 1.04 14.42
CA ASN A 3 -1.81 0.78 13.19
C ASN A 3 -2.62 -0.20 12.35
N LYS A 4 -2.74 0.04 11.05
CA LYS A 4 -3.56 -0.79 10.15
C LYS A 4 -2.70 -1.42 9.08
N ILE A 5 -2.90 -2.71 8.82
CA ILE A 5 -2.41 -3.39 7.63
C ILE A 5 -3.57 -3.46 6.64
N ILE A 6 -3.32 -3.12 5.37
CA ILE A 6 -4.33 -3.22 4.31
C ILE A 6 -3.88 -4.25 3.30
N ILE A 7 -4.75 -5.24 3.06
CA ILE A 7 -4.60 -6.25 2.01
C ILE A 7 -5.88 -6.27 1.18
N THR A 8 -5.76 -6.48 -0.13
CA THR A 8 -6.89 -6.88 -0.97
C THR A 8 -6.62 -8.31 -1.45
N THR A 9 -7.67 -9.13 -1.59
CA THR A 9 -7.49 -10.52 -2.04
C THR A 9 -8.66 -10.99 -2.87
N ILE A 10 -8.43 -11.95 -3.77
CA ILE A 10 -9.46 -12.77 -4.43
C ILE A 10 -9.49 -14.21 -3.89
N ASN A 11 -8.63 -14.52 -2.92
CA ASN A 11 -8.34 -15.85 -2.44
C ASN A 11 -8.99 -16.11 -1.07
N SER A 12 -9.12 -17.39 -0.73
CA SER A 12 -9.28 -17.83 0.67
C SER A 12 -8.02 -17.55 1.48
N GLU A 13 -8.02 -17.94 2.76
CA GLU A 13 -6.87 -17.72 3.65
C GLU A 13 -5.55 -18.15 3.00
N THR A 14 -4.65 -17.20 2.80
CA THR A 14 -3.29 -17.44 2.31
C THR A 14 -2.30 -17.46 3.48
N PRO A 15 -1.12 -18.09 3.32
CA PRO A 15 -0.07 -18.04 4.34
C PRO A 15 0.34 -16.60 4.72
N ALA A 16 0.28 -15.65 3.77
CA ALA A 16 0.56 -14.26 4.06
C ALA A 16 -0.51 -13.64 4.96
N ILE A 17 -1.81 -13.80 4.63
CA ILE A 17 -2.92 -13.30 5.44
C ILE A 17 -2.84 -13.87 6.87
N LEU A 18 -2.56 -15.17 7.00
CA LEU A 18 -2.40 -15.83 8.30
C LEU A 18 -1.26 -15.24 9.14
N LYS A 19 -0.18 -14.78 8.52
CA LYS A 19 0.91 -14.12 9.23
C LYS A 19 0.57 -12.67 9.56
N TRP A 20 0.07 -11.91 8.59
CA TRP A 20 -0.26 -10.49 8.78
C TRP A 20 -1.34 -10.27 9.84
N LYS A 21 -2.35 -11.14 9.95
CA LYS A 21 -3.40 -11.03 11.00
C LYS A 21 -2.88 -11.23 12.43
N ASN A 22 -1.64 -11.71 12.59
CA ASN A 22 -1.04 -12.04 13.88
C ASN A 22 0.13 -11.11 14.26
N ILE A 23 0.38 -10.03 13.50
CA ILE A 23 1.39 -9.05 13.86
C ILE A 23 0.93 -8.25 15.10
N PRO A 24 1.66 -8.27 16.22
CA PRO A 24 1.28 -7.55 17.43
C PRO A 24 1.21 -6.04 17.22
N GLY A 25 0.14 -5.39 17.72
CA GLY A 25 -0.02 -3.93 17.61
C GLY A 25 -0.54 -3.44 16.26
N TRP A 26 -0.92 -4.36 15.37
CA TRP A 26 -1.47 -4.06 14.06
C TRP A 26 -2.80 -4.79 13.84
N ASP A 27 -3.79 -4.06 13.31
CA ASP A 27 -5.07 -4.66 12.91
C ASP A 27 -5.10 -4.83 11.39
N LEU A 28 -5.52 -6.00 10.92
CA LEU A 28 -5.65 -6.29 9.49
C LEU A 28 -7.03 -5.90 8.96
N ILE A 29 -7.04 -5.01 7.96
CA ILE A 29 -8.20 -4.72 7.11
C ILE A 29 -8.04 -5.53 5.81
N LEU A 30 -8.94 -6.48 5.58
CA LEU A 30 -8.92 -7.33 4.40
C LEU A 30 -10.05 -6.96 3.44
N ILE A 31 -9.68 -6.44 2.27
CA ILE A 31 -10.62 -6.00 1.25
C ILE A 31 -10.93 -7.15 0.28
N GLY A 32 -12.19 -7.56 0.27
CA GLY A 32 -12.70 -8.53 -0.67
C GLY A 32 -12.99 -7.94 -2.05
N ASP A 33 -12.99 -8.80 -3.05
CA ASP A 33 -13.39 -8.55 -4.43
C ASP A 33 -14.36 -9.68 -4.86
N ALA A 34 -14.74 -9.73 -6.13
CA ALA A 34 -15.82 -10.56 -6.64
C ALA A 34 -15.60 -12.07 -6.46
N LYS A 35 -14.35 -12.52 -6.34
CA LYS A 35 -13.97 -13.93 -6.19
C LYS A 35 -13.64 -14.30 -4.75
N THR A 36 -13.55 -13.32 -3.86
CA THR A 36 -13.13 -13.55 -2.48
C THR A 36 -14.22 -14.33 -1.76
N PRO A 37 -13.90 -15.47 -1.14
CA PRO A 37 -14.84 -16.13 -0.25
C PRO A 37 -15.08 -15.28 0.99
N GLU A 38 -16.15 -15.55 1.72
CA GLU A 38 -16.41 -14.92 3.01
C GLU A 38 -15.34 -15.32 4.04
N TYR A 39 -14.94 -14.37 4.88
CA TYR A 39 -14.03 -14.60 6.00
C TYR A 39 -14.79 -14.46 7.32
N ASN A 40 -14.58 -15.40 8.23
CA ASN A 40 -15.12 -15.37 9.58
C ASN A 40 -13.98 -15.55 10.59
N ASP A 41 -13.16 -14.51 10.74
CA ASP A 41 -12.07 -14.46 11.71
C ASP A 41 -12.13 -13.16 12.51
N PRO A 42 -12.19 -13.20 13.86
CA PRO A 42 -12.27 -12.00 14.68
C PRO A 42 -11.01 -11.11 14.64
N LYS A 43 -9.88 -11.62 14.15
CA LYS A 43 -8.63 -10.85 13.95
C LYS A 43 -8.56 -10.14 12.61
N ILE A 44 -9.56 -10.32 11.74
CA ILE A 44 -9.61 -9.72 10.41
C ILE A 44 -10.84 -8.80 10.32
N ASP A 45 -10.62 -7.51 10.07
CA ASP A 45 -11.68 -6.59 9.62
C ASP A 45 -11.92 -6.85 8.13
N PHE A 46 -12.75 -7.86 7.83
CA PHE A 46 -13.07 -8.24 6.47
C PHE A 46 -14.15 -7.33 5.89
N VAL A 47 -13.87 -6.74 4.72
CA VAL A 47 -14.76 -5.85 3.99
C VAL A 47 -15.17 -6.50 2.66
N PRO A 48 -16.28 -7.26 2.62
CA PRO A 48 -16.72 -7.90 1.40
C PRO A 48 -17.11 -6.88 0.33
N LEU A 49 -17.08 -7.30 -0.94
CA LEU A 49 -17.44 -6.43 -2.07
C LEU A 49 -18.87 -5.86 -1.94
N SER A 50 -19.78 -6.60 -1.30
CA SER A 50 -21.18 -6.21 -1.10
C SER A 50 -21.35 -4.93 -0.27
N VAL A 51 -20.44 -4.63 0.66
CA VAL A 51 -20.54 -3.46 1.56
C VAL A 51 -19.74 -2.25 1.08
N GLN A 52 -18.94 -2.39 0.02
CA GLN A 52 -18.14 -1.31 -0.59
C GLN A 52 -19.02 -0.41 -1.48
N GLN A 53 -19.85 0.43 -0.87
CA GLN A 53 -20.96 1.13 -1.52
C GLN A 53 -20.80 2.64 -1.69
N SER A 54 -19.68 3.24 -1.26
CA SER A 54 -19.44 4.67 -1.47
C SER A 54 -19.36 5.01 -2.96
N LYS A 55 -19.57 6.29 -3.29
CA LYS A 55 -19.45 6.78 -4.68
C LYS A 55 -18.10 6.40 -5.30
N PHE A 56 -17.02 6.51 -4.52
CA PHE A 56 -15.68 6.14 -4.97
C PHE A 56 -15.51 4.63 -5.14
N GLU A 57 -15.91 3.82 -4.16
CA GLU A 57 -15.79 2.35 -4.23
C GLU A 57 -16.60 1.75 -5.39
N LYS A 58 -17.74 2.36 -5.74
CA LYS A 58 -18.55 1.97 -6.90
C LYS A 58 -17.85 2.22 -8.24
N MET A 59 -16.90 3.15 -8.29
CA MET A 59 -16.09 3.43 -9.49
C MET A 59 -14.91 2.47 -9.66
N LEU A 60 -14.52 1.75 -8.60
CA LEU A 60 -13.41 0.80 -8.66
C LEU A 60 -13.84 -0.43 -9.50
N PRO A 61 -13.06 -0.90 -10.47
CA PRO A 61 -13.37 -2.13 -11.20
C PRO A 61 -13.39 -3.35 -10.26
N LYS A 62 -14.13 -4.40 -10.64
CA LYS A 62 -14.03 -5.72 -10.00
C LYS A 62 -12.80 -6.47 -10.51
N ASN A 63 -12.30 -7.42 -9.73
CA ASN A 63 -11.09 -8.19 -9.98
C ASN A 63 -9.88 -7.28 -10.27
N SER A 64 -9.77 -6.20 -9.51
CA SER A 64 -8.77 -5.17 -9.74
C SER A 64 -8.07 -4.82 -8.43
N TYR A 65 -6.74 -4.75 -8.50
CA TYR A 65 -5.90 -4.32 -7.40
C TYR A 65 -6.34 -2.97 -6.80
N CYS A 66 -6.91 -2.09 -7.64
CA CYS A 66 -7.45 -0.80 -7.22
C CYS A 66 -8.52 -0.91 -6.13
N ARG A 67 -9.15 -2.08 -5.93
CA ARG A 67 -10.09 -2.32 -4.83
C ARG A 67 -9.47 -2.10 -3.46
N LYS A 68 -8.14 -2.27 -3.32
CA LYS A 68 -7.40 -1.95 -2.10
C LYS A 68 -7.62 -0.51 -1.61
N ASN A 69 -7.95 0.43 -2.51
CA ASN A 69 -8.30 1.80 -2.15
C ASN A 69 -9.51 1.92 -1.21
N ALA A 70 -10.41 0.94 -1.18
CA ALA A 70 -11.47 0.87 -0.18
C ALA A 70 -10.90 0.73 1.25
N GLY A 71 -9.82 -0.03 1.41
CA GLY A 71 -9.12 -0.19 2.68
C GLY A 71 -8.48 1.10 3.17
N TYR A 72 -7.90 1.90 2.26
CA TYR A 72 -7.37 3.21 2.62
C TYR A 72 -8.48 4.11 3.15
N LEU A 73 -9.62 4.20 2.44
CA LEU A 73 -10.77 4.96 2.90
C LEU A 73 -11.33 4.46 4.24
N ARG A 74 -11.26 3.16 4.49
CA ARG A 74 -11.70 2.57 5.76
C ARG A 74 -10.77 2.96 6.91
N ALA A 75 -9.45 2.87 6.70
CA ALA A 75 -8.44 3.17 7.69
C ALA A 75 -8.44 4.66 8.08
N ILE A 76 -8.45 5.57 7.09
CA ILE A 76 -8.36 7.02 7.35
C ILE A 76 -9.61 7.62 8.02
N LYS A 77 -10.75 6.91 8.00
CA LYS A 77 -11.96 7.32 8.73
C LYS A 77 -11.80 7.22 10.25
N ASP A 78 -10.86 6.40 10.73
CA ASP A 78 -10.54 6.28 12.14
C ASP A 78 -9.43 7.28 12.49
N PRO A 79 -9.72 8.35 13.26
CA PRO A 79 -8.74 9.38 13.60
C PRO A 79 -7.61 8.88 14.53
N SER A 80 -7.77 7.68 15.12
CA SER A 80 -6.75 7.05 15.95
C SER A 80 -5.66 6.35 15.15
N VAL A 81 -5.90 6.11 13.84
CA VAL A 81 -4.94 5.49 12.93
C VAL A 81 -3.81 6.47 12.63
N LYS A 82 -2.57 6.01 12.83
CA LYS A 82 -1.36 6.80 12.56
C LYS A 82 -0.50 6.23 11.46
N ILE A 83 -0.46 4.91 11.34
CA ILE A 83 0.34 4.21 10.34
C ILE A 83 -0.56 3.25 9.57
N ILE A 84 -0.43 3.30 8.26
CA ILE A 84 -1.03 2.35 7.33
C ILE A 84 0.12 1.63 6.64
N TYR A 85 0.15 0.31 6.77
CA TYR A 85 1.05 -0.56 6.02
C TYR A 85 0.26 -1.28 4.94
N GLU A 86 0.71 -1.17 3.69
CA GLU A 86 0.07 -1.81 2.55
C GLU A 86 0.89 -3.01 2.10
N THR A 87 0.23 -4.14 1.86
CA THR A 87 0.88 -5.35 1.36
C THR A 87 -0.10 -6.22 0.58
N ASP A 88 0.40 -7.29 -0.03
CA ASP A 88 -0.37 -8.22 -0.86
C ASP A 88 -0.64 -9.54 -0.14
N ASP A 89 -1.61 -10.30 -0.64
CA ASP A 89 -2.03 -11.59 -0.06
C ASP A 89 -1.07 -12.75 -0.38
N ASP A 90 -0.01 -12.50 -1.14
CA ASP A 90 1.09 -13.43 -1.42
C ASP A 90 2.44 -12.96 -0.84
N THR A 91 2.48 -11.77 -0.24
CA THR A 91 3.70 -11.20 0.35
C THR A 91 3.80 -11.58 1.82
N ILE A 92 4.63 -12.57 2.11
CA ILE A 92 4.90 -13.04 3.47
C ILE A 92 5.76 -12.01 4.22
N PRO A 93 5.36 -11.56 5.44
CA PRO A 93 6.20 -10.65 6.21
C PRO A 93 7.52 -11.31 6.59
N TYR A 94 8.61 -10.56 6.44
CA TYR A 94 9.89 -10.89 7.08
C TYR A 94 9.80 -10.69 8.58
N GLU A 95 10.71 -11.31 9.31
CA GLU A 95 10.85 -11.09 10.74
C GLU A 95 11.13 -9.60 11.02
N GLY A 96 10.43 -9.04 12.01
CA GLY A 96 10.54 -7.63 12.38
C GLY A 96 9.74 -6.66 11.51
N LEU A 97 9.05 -7.11 10.45
CA LEU A 97 8.08 -6.28 9.73
C LEU A 97 6.69 -6.33 10.39
N PRO A 98 5.90 -5.26 10.28
CA PRO A 98 6.25 -3.96 9.72
C PRO A 98 6.90 -3.04 10.78
N ASP A 99 7.46 -3.55 11.87
CA ASP A 99 8.06 -2.69 12.89
C ASP A 99 9.36 -2.01 12.42
N ASN A 100 9.81 -0.98 13.15
CA ASN A 100 11.01 -0.17 12.88
C ASN A 100 10.89 0.89 11.76
N PHE A 101 9.73 1.52 11.58
CA PHE A 101 9.65 2.73 10.76
C PHE A 101 10.33 3.91 11.46
N SER A 102 11.25 4.57 10.75
CA SER A 102 11.65 5.93 11.07
C SER A 102 11.06 6.86 10.02
N PHE A 103 10.22 7.81 10.46
CA PHE A 103 9.80 8.89 9.58
C PHE A 103 11.01 9.80 9.37
N LEU A 104 11.46 9.93 8.13
CA LEU A 104 12.51 10.87 7.78
C LEU A 104 12.02 12.28 8.07
N SER A 105 12.70 12.98 8.99
CA SER A 105 12.41 14.38 9.33
C SER A 105 13.08 15.38 8.40
N ASN A 106 14.12 14.95 7.68
CA ASN A 106 14.89 15.77 6.75
C ASN A 106 14.80 15.17 5.34
N VAL A 107 13.84 15.63 4.55
CA VAL A 107 13.69 15.25 3.15
C VAL A 107 14.04 16.43 2.26
N GLU A 108 14.91 16.21 1.27
CA GLU A 108 15.13 17.17 0.20
C GLU A 108 13.91 17.18 -0.73
N LEU A 109 13.27 18.34 -0.85
CA LEU A 109 12.19 18.54 -1.78
C LEU A 109 12.77 18.87 -3.15
N THR A 110 12.66 17.94 -4.08
CA THR A 110 13.01 18.21 -5.48
C THR A 110 11.76 18.69 -6.21
N ASN A 111 11.87 19.78 -6.96
CA ASN A 111 10.81 20.25 -7.85
C ASN A 111 11.23 20.01 -9.31
N PRO A 112 11.20 18.75 -9.78
CA PRO A 112 11.56 18.45 -11.15
C PRO A 112 10.58 19.15 -12.10
N SER A 113 11.08 19.67 -13.22
CA SER A 113 10.23 20.07 -14.34
C SER A 113 9.65 18.81 -15.03
N GLY A 114 8.70 18.15 -14.37
CA GLY A 114 8.04 16.93 -14.82
C GLY A 114 8.24 15.71 -13.92
N VAL A 115 8.43 14.53 -14.51
CA VAL A 115 8.61 13.27 -13.77
C VAL A 115 10.01 13.21 -13.19
N ALA A 116 10.15 12.86 -11.91
CA ALA A 116 11.44 12.66 -11.25
C ALA A 116 12.05 11.29 -11.58
N ASN A 117 13.35 11.21 -11.82
CA ASN A 117 14.07 9.93 -11.85
C ASN A 117 14.51 9.48 -10.45
N THR A 118 13.57 9.01 -9.64
CA THR A 118 13.81 8.56 -8.25
C THR A 118 14.91 7.49 -8.14
N TYR A 119 15.04 6.59 -9.12
CA TYR A 119 16.04 5.52 -9.09
C TYR A 119 17.47 6.05 -9.24
N GLY A 120 17.67 7.06 -10.08
CA GLY A 120 18.95 7.74 -10.21
C GLY A 120 19.40 8.36 -8.89
N HIS A 121 18.47 9.03 -8.20
CA HIS A 121 18.73 9.65 -6.90
C HIS A 121 19.08 8.62 -5.81
N ILE A 122 18.30 7.54 -5.69
CA ILE A 122 18.48 6.55 -4.62
C ILE A 122 19.77 5.72 -4.84
N SER A 123 20.06 5.35 -6.09
CA SER A 123 21.16 4.43 -6.37
C SER A 123 22.50 5.10 -6.63
N GLY A 124 22.51 6.40 -6.95
CA GLY A 124 23.69 7.10 -7.48
C GLY A 124 24.16 6.58 -8.85
N LYS A 125 23.39 5.68 -9.48
CA LYS A 125 23.69 5.08 -10.79
C LYS A 125 22.78 5.67 -11.86
N LYS A 126 23.20 5.58 -13.12
CA LYS A 126 22.37 5.97 -14.28
C LYS A 126 21.34 4.88 -14.61
N ILE A 127 20.34 4.77 -13.75
CA ILE A 127 19.16 3.88 -13.89
C ILE A 127 17.88 4.71 -13.81
N TRP A 128 16.78 4.20 -14.36
CA TRP A 128 15.50 4.89 -14.38
C TRP A 128 14.31 3.94 -14.28
N ASN A 129 13.18 4.50 -13.84
CA ASN A 129 11.89 3.81 -13.75
C ASN A 129 11.41 3.40 -15.16
N ARG A 130 10.71 2.26 -15.27
CA ARG A 130 9.98 1.95 -16.50
C ARG A 130 8.92 3.04 -16.74
N GLY A 131 8.90 3.59 -17.96
CA GLY A 131 8.01 4.71 -18.32
C GLY A 131 8.62 6.10 -18.09
N TYR A 132 9.88 6.19 -17.61
CA TYR A 132 10.59 7.47 -17.59
C TYR A 132 10.92 7.95 -19.02
N PRO A 133 10.70 9.24 -19.35
CA PRO A 133 10.95 9.75 -20.71
C PRO A 133 12.40 9.54 -21.15
N LEU A 134 12.59 8.89 -22.31
CA LEU A 134 13.92 8.51 -22.80
C LEU A 134 14.79 9.72 -23.17
N ASP A 135 14.17 10.82 -23.61
CA ASP A 135 14.82 12.10 -23.89
C ASP A 135 15.40 12.75 -22.62
N LYS A 136 14.93 12.34 -21.43
CA LYS A 136 15.38 12.84 -20.13
C LYS A 136 16.43 11.97 -19.43
N ILE A 137 16.84 10.82 -19.99
CA ILE A 137 17.82 9.93 -19.30
C ILE A 137 19.25 10.52 -19.28
N LEU A 138 19.50 11.53 -20.11
CA LEU A 138 20.78 12.24 -20.18
C LEU A 138 20.74 13.62 -19.51
N SER A 139 19.56 14.14 -19.16
CA SER A 139 19.46 15.42 -18.47
C SER A 139 19.98 15.24 -17.05
N SER A 140 20.91 16.10 -16.65
CA SER A 140 21.26 16.24 -15.25
C SER A 140 20.10 16.96 -14.58
N ASP A 141 19.16 16.22 -13.99
CA ASP A 141 18.22 16.78 -13.02
C ASP A 141 19.04 17.18 -11.79
N LYS A 142 19.75 18.30 -11.88
CA LYS A 142 20.48 18.88 -10.77
C LYS A 142 19.43 19.47 -9.83
N CYS A 143 19.38 18.97 -8.60
CA CYS A 143 18.83 19.77 -7.52
C CYS A 143 19.65 21.05 -7.44
N THR A 144 18.97 22.18 -7.51
CA THR A 144 19.60 23.45 -7.12
C THR A 144 19.51 23.48 -5.59
N GLU A 145 20.66 23.74 -4.96
CA GLU A 145 20.81 23.92 -3.51
C GLU A 145 19.99 25.12 -3.01
#